data_AF-A0A957H8R9-F1
#
_entry.id   AF-A0A957H8R9-F1
#
_cell.length_a   1.000
_cell.length_b   1.000
_cell.length_c   1.000
_cell.angle_alpha   90.00
_cell.angle_beta   90.00
_cell.angle_gamma   90.00
#
_symmetry.space_group_name_H-M   'P 1'
#
loop_
_entity.id
_entity.type
_entity.pdbx_description
1 polymer ?
#
loop_
_entity_poly.entity_id
_entity_poly.type
_entity_poly.pdbx_seq_one_letter_code
_entity_poly.pdbx_strand_id
1 'polypeptide(L)'
;HLRACSDCWGASIVAMINEDNPTMRYQSPRGWMKKPTYRDADFATALAAFVQERRALIGTLTVLQAADWLRPGTFTGTSPRNRDQTVLSFAARIVDHEGPHLAQVEKLVAEHG
;
A
#
# COMPACT_ATOMS: atom_id res chain seq x y z
N HIS A 1 -6.32 -7.03 -6.03
CA HIS A 1 -4.85 -6.83 -5.96
C HIS A 1 -4.49 -5.47 -5.38
N LEU A 2 -4.80 -4.36 -6.07
CA LEU A 2 -4.50 -2.99 -5.62
C LEU A 2 -4.92 -2.71 -4.16
N ARG A 3 -6.13 -3.12 -3.77
CA ARG A 3 -6.60 -3.03 -2.38
C ARG A 3 -5.67 -3.69 -1.37
N ALA A 4 -5.30 -4.95 -1.59
CA ALA A 4 -4.39 -5.67 -0.70
C ALA A 4 -2.98 -5.03 -0.63
N CYS A 5 -2.49 -4.45 -1.73
CA CYS A 5 -1.25 -3.67 -1.71
C CYS A 5 -1.40 -2.42 -0.84
N SER A 6 -2.50 -1.68 -1.05
CA SER A 6 -2.82 -0.47 -0.29
C SER A 6 -2.90 -0.75 1.21
N ASP A 7 -3.54 -1.84 1.62
CA ASP A 7 -3.65 -2.20 3.04
C ASP A 7 -2.30 -2.59 3.65
N CYS A 8 -1.57 -3.53 3.02
CA CYS A 8 -0.28 -3.99 3.54
C CYS A 8 0.72 -2.84 3.66
N TRP A 9 0.85 -2.02 2.61
CA TRP A 9 1.84 -0.96 2.54
C TRP A 9 1.38 0.29 3.29
N GLY A 10 0.09 0.61 3.25
CA GLY A 10 -0.51 1.70 4.02
C GLY A 10 -0.40 1.47 5.53
N ALA A 11 -0.69 0.25 6.00
CA ALA A 11 -0.49 -0.10 7.42
C ALA A 11 0.97 0.04 7.84
N SER A 12 1.91 -0.33 6.96
CA SER A 12 3.35 -0.19 7.22
C SER A 12 3.77 1.29 7.32
N ILE A 13 3.23 2.14 6.44
CA ILE A 13 3.44 3.60 6.50
C ILE A 13 2.92 4.17 7.82
N VAL A 14 1.69 3.80 8.20
CA VAL A 14 1.07 4.27 9.45
C VAL A 14 1.88 3.84 10.67
N ALA A 15 2.40 2.62 10.69
CA ALA A 15 3.28 2.16 11.76
C ALA A 15 4.58 2.99 11.82
N MET A 16 5.27 3.21 10.69
CA MET A 16 6.48 4.04 10.65
C MET A 16 6.23 5.48 11.11
N ILE A 17 5.04 6.04 10.87
CA ILE A 17 4.66 7.38 11.34
C ILE A 17 4.45 7.41 12.85
N ASN A 18 3.74 6.42 13.40
CA ASN A 18 3.28 6.45 14.79
C ASN A 18 4.25 5.82 15.79
N GLU A 19 5.16 4.96 15.34
CA GLU A 19 6.09 4.23 16.18
C GLU A 19 7.54 4.68 15.90
N ASP A 20 8.39 4.62 16.91
CA ASP A 20 9.81 4.92 16.75
C ASP A 20 10.57 3.69 16.21
N ASN A 21 11.06 3.80 14.98
CA ASN A 21 11.80 2.76 14.25
C ASN A 21 11.23 1.32 14.39
N PRO A 22 9.95 1.09 14.03
CA PRO A 22 9.29 -0.20 14.24
C PRO A 22 9.96 -1.34 13.47
N THR A 23 10.02 -2.51 14.09
CA THR A 23 10.36 -3.77 13.42
C THR A 23 9.09 -4.51 13.03
N MET A 24 8.83 -4.63 11.73
CA MET A 24 7.61 -5.20 11.17
C MET A 24 7.93 -6.47 10.36
N ARG A 25 7.01 -7.43 10.31
CA ARG A 25 7.12 -8.55 9.37
C ARG A 25 6.60 -8.13 8.01
N TYR A 26 7.35 -8.42 6.95
CA TYR A 26 6.88 -8.17 5.58
C TYR A 26 5.59 -8.96 5.30
N GLN A 27 4.58 -8.25 4.82
CA GLN A 27 3.28 -8.81 4.45
C GLN A 27 3.15 -8.83 2.93
N SER A 28 3.06 -10.02 2.35
CA SER A 28 2.89 -10.18 0.90
C SER A 28 1.45 -9.84 0.49
N PRO A 29 1.22 -8.83 -0.39
CA PRO A 29 -0.12 -8.53 -0.90
C PRO A 29 -0.76 -9.72 -1.62
N ARG A 30 0.05 -10.50 -2.35
CA ARG A 30 -0.41 -11.75 -3.01
C ARG A 30 -0.91 -12.79 -2.02
N GLY A 31 -0.32 -12.85 -0.81
CA GLY A 31 -0.81 -13.70 0.27
C GLY A 31 -2.13 -13.19 0.83
N TRP A 32 -2.23 -11.88 1.05
CA TRP A 32 -3.44 -11.23 1.55
C TRP A 32 -4.64 -11.38 0.62
N MET A 33 -4.43 -11.30 -0.69
CA MET A 33 -5.49 -11.51 -1.69
C MET A 33 -6.24 -12.85 -1.57
N LYS A 34 -5.65 -13.85 -0.91
CA LYS A 34 -6.29 -15.14 -0.68
C LYS A 34 -7.33 -15.12 0.45
N LYS A 35 -7.34 -14.08 1.29
CA LYS A 35 -8.30 -13.97 2.39
C LYS A 35 -9.71 -13.67 1.83
N PRO A 36 -10.78 -14.16 2.47
CA PRO A 36 -12.17 -13.94 2.02
C PRO A 36 -12.51 -12.47 1.74
N THR A 37 -12.02 -11.55 2.59
CA THR A 37 -12.21 -10.10 2.46
C THR A 37 -11.79 -9.52 1.11
N TYR A 38 -10.80 -10.13 0.44
CA TYR A 38 -10.33 -9.70 -0.89
C TYR A 38 -10.82 -10.60 -2.01
N ARG A 39 -10.90 -11.91 -1.77
CA ARG A 39 -11.27 -12.91 -2.78
C ARG A 39 -12.76 -12.87 -3.12
N ASP A 40 -13.60 -12.68 -2.11
CA ASP A 40 -15.05 -12.89 -2.21
C ASP A 40 -15.82 -11.56 -2.43
N ALA A 41 -15.12 -10.42 -2.40
CA ALA A 41 -15.70 -9.12 -2.68
C ALA A 41 -15.94 -8.93 -4.18
N ASP A 42 -17.12 -8.46 -4.56
CA ASP A 42 -17.37 -7.97 -5.92
C ASP A 42 -16.53 -6.71 -6.21
N PHE A 43 -16.44 -6.34 -7.50
CA PHE A 43 -15.61 -5.22 -7.93
C PHE A 43 -16.02 -3.87 -7.31
N ALA A 44 -17.32 -3.58 -7.23
CA ALA A 44 -17.81 -2.30 -6.71
C ALA A 44 -17.51 -2.16 -5.22
N THR A 45 -17.77 -3.23 -4.45
CA THR A 45 -17.44 -3.33 -3.02
C THR A 45 -15.94 -3.20 -2.79
N ALA A 46 -15.12 -3.89 -3.58
CA ALA A 46 -13.66 -3.81 -3.47
C ALA A 46 -13.12 -2.41 -3.81
N LEU A 47 -13.68 -1.75 -4.83
CA LEU A 47 -13.30 -0.40 -5.24
C LEU A 47 -13.68 0.63 -4.19
N ALA A 48 -14.90 0.57 -3.64
CA ALA A 48 -15.36 1.47 -2.59
C ALA A 48 -14.45 1.39 -1.34
N ALA A 49 -14.11 0.17 -0.92
CA ALA A 49 -13.19 -0.04 0.20
C ALA A 49 -11.80 0.51 -0.10
N PHE A 50 -11.23 0.23 -1.28
CA PHE A 50 -9.94 0.78 -1.70
C PHE A 50 -9.93 2.32 -1.67
N VAL A 51 -10.99 2.97 -2.18
CA VAL A 51 -11.10 4.43 -2.19
C VAL A 51 -11.13 5.00 -0.77
N GLN A 52 -11.90 4.37 0.13
CA GLN A 52 -11.96 4.80 1.53
C GLN A 52 -10.60 4.66 2.22
N GLU A 53 -9.96 3.49 2.10
CA GLU A 53 -8.63 3.19 2.66
C GLU A 53 -7.58 4.18 2.11
N ARG A 54 -7.62 4.46 0.80
CA ARG A 54 -6.70 5.42 0.14
C ARG A 54 -6.90 6.84 0.64
N ARG A 55 -8.14 7.32 0.79
CA ARG A 55 -8.41 8.67 1.31
C ARG A 55 -7.89 8.83 2.73
N ALA A 56 -8.07 7.83 3.59
CA ALA A 56 -7.54 7.85 4.95
C ALA A 56 -6.01 7.96 4.94
N LEU A 57 -5.32 7.14 4.14
CA LEU A 57 -3.87 7.20 4.02
C LEU A 57 -3.37 8.55 3.47
N ILE A 58 -4.01 9.09 2.44
CA ILE A 58 -3.66 10.42 1.91
C ILE A 58 -3.86 11.49 2.98
N GLY A 59 -4.96 11.45 3.74
CA GLY A 59 -5.18 12.37 4.86
C GLY A 59 -4.00 12.37 5.84
N THR A 60 -3.52 11.20 6.24
CA THR A 60 -2.32 11.06 7.09
C THR A 60 -1.06 11.61 6.41
N LEU A 61 -0.85 11.32 5.13
CA LEU A 61 0.36 11.75 4.41
C LEU A 61 0.43 13.26 4.16
N THR A 62 -0.71 13.91 3.95
CA THR A 62 -0.78 15.34 3.58
C THR A 62 -0.32 16.31 4.67
N VAL A 63 -0.31 15.87 5.94
CA VAL A 63 0.11 16.69 7.08
C VAL A 63 1.56 16.45 7.51
N LEU A 64 2.24 15.47 6.89
CA LEU A 64 3.61 15.12 7.22
C LEU A 64 4.59 16.25 6.90
N GLN A 65 5.50 16.51 7.83
CA GLN A 65 6.65 17.38 7.61
C GLN A 65 7.75 16.62 6.85
N ALA A 66 8.69 17.34 6.25
CA ALA A 66 9.78 16.74 5.47
C ALA A 66 10.56 15.65 6.23
N ALA A 67 10.77 15.84 7.54
CA ALA A 67 11.45 14.85 8.39
C ALA A 67 10.62 13.57 8.59
N ASP A 68 9.28 13.68 8.61
CA ASP A 68 8.40 12.53 8.83
C ASP A 68 8.46 11.52 7.67
N TRP A 69 8.71 12.02 6.45
CA TRP A 69 8.93 11.17 5.27
C TRP A 69 10.17 10.27 5.39
N LEU A 70 11.12 10.64 6.24
CA LEU A 70 12.35 9.88 6.49
C LEU A 70 12.22 8.91 7.68
N ARG A 71 11.07 8.85 8.34
CA ARG A 71 10.86 7.93 9.47
C ARG A 71 11.10 6.48 9.03
N PRO A 72 11.96 5.75 9.74
CA PRO A 72 12.40 4.42 9.31
C PRO A 72 11.45 3.32 9.79
N GLY A 73 11.53 2.18 9.11
CA GLY A 73 10.98 0.90 9.56
C GLY A 73 11.90 -0.23 9.13
N THR A 74 12.05 -1.23 10.01
CA THR A 74 12.85 -2.43 9.77
C THR A 74 11.93 -3.61 9.44
N PHE A 75 12.14 -4.27 8.31
CA PHE A 75 11.33 -5.38 7.84
C PHE A 75 12.04 -6.73 7.99
N THR A 76 11.35 -7.67 8.64
CA THR A 76 11.76 -9.08 8.73
C THR A 76 11.03 -9.94 7.68
N GLY A 77 11.56 -11.14 7.38
CA GLY A 77 10.96 -12.04 6.39
C GLY A 77 11.05 -11.52 4.95
N THR A 78 12.03 -10.65 4.68
CA THR A 78 12.31 -10.07 3.37
C THR A 78 13.82 -10.13 3.09
N SER A 79 14.23 -9.87 1.86
CA SER A 79 15.65 -9.81 1.48
C SER A 79 16.36 -8.66 2.19
N PRO A 80 17.69 -8.72 2.43
CA PRO A 80 18.45 -7.63 3.04
C PRO A 80 18.24 -6.26 2.38
N ARG A 81 18.09 -6.22 1.05
CA ARG A 81 17.81 -5.00 0.27
C ARG A 81 16.51 -4.28 0.68
N ASN A 82 15.53 -5.03 1.17
CA ASN A 82 14.21 -4.52 1.52
C ASN A 82 14.01 -4.43 3.05
N ARG A 83 15.08 -4.68 3.83
CA ARG A 83 15.02 -4.68 5.28
C ARG A 83 14.77 -3.27 5.81
N ASP A 84 15.60 -2.32 5.42
CA ASP A 84 15.52 -0.96 5.96
C ASP A 84 14.78 -0.07 4.96
N GLN A 85 13.67 0.53 5.39
CA GLN A 85 12.75 1.28 4.54
C GLN A 85 12.29 2.54 5.27
N THR A 86 11.68 3.47 4.53
CA THR A 86 11.11 4.71 5.09
C THR A 86 9.69 4.91 4.63
N VAL A 87 8.99 5.86 5.25
CA VAL A 87 7.69 6.35 4.76
C VAL A 87 7.78 6.73 3.28
N LEU A 88 8.81 7.49 2.89
CA LEU A 88 9.04 7.88 1.50
C LEU A 88 9.23 6.67 0.57
N SER A 89 10.05 5.69 0.95
CA SER A 89 10.30 4.53 0.07
C SER A 89 9.05 3.69 -0.15
N PHE A 90 8.17 3.58 0.86
CA PHE A 90 6.88 2.91 0.72
C PHE A 90 5.86 3.72 -0.09
N ALA A 91 5.82 5.04 0.10
CA ALA A 91 4.94 5.91 -0.69
C ALA A 91 5.33 5.89 -2.18
N ALA A 92 6.63 5.97 -2.49
CA ALA A 92 7.15 5.81 -3.86
C ALA A 92 6.79 4.44 -4.44
N ARG A 93 6.98 3.36 -3.67
CA ARG A 93 6.60 2.00 -4.08
C ARG A 93 5.11 1.88 -4.45
N ILE A 94 4.22 2.55 -3.71
CA ILE A 94 2.79 2.59 -4.05
C ILE A 94 2.60 3.23 -5.42
N VAL A 95 3.16 4.41 -5.65
CA VAL A 95 3.01 5.15 -6.91
C VAL A 95 3.54 4.35 -8.10
N ASP A 96 4.77 3.83 -7.98
CA ASP A 96 5.42 3.04 -9.04
C ASP A 96 4.65 1.77 -9.38
N HIS A 97 4.02 1.15 -8.38
CA HIS A 97 3.23 -0.07 -8.56
C HIS A 97 1.84 0.22 -9.15
N GLU A 98 1.21 1.32 -8.78
CA GLU A 98 -0.16 1.63 -9.22
C GLU A 98 -0.22 2.10 -10.67
N GLY A 99 0.81 2.81 -11.18
CA GLY A 99 0.86 3.30 -12.56
C GLY A 99 0.60 2.21 -13.62
N PRO A 100 1.33 1.08 -13.62
CA PRO A 100 1.09 -0.03 -14.55
C PRO A 100 -0.30 -0.65 -14.43
N HIS A 101 -0.87 -0.73 -13.22
CA HIS A 101 -2.21 -1.27 -13.02
C HIS A 101 -3.30 -0.33 -13.50
N LEU A 102 -3.10 0.98 -13.37
CA LEU A 102 -4.02 1.97 -13.94
C LEU A 102 -4.08 1.81 -15.46
N ALA A 103 -2.92 1.71 -16.13
CA ALA A 103 -2.86 1.48 -17.57
C ALA A 103 -3.56 0.18 -18.01
N GLN A 104 -3.50 -0.89 -17.20
CA GLN A 104 -4.24 -2.14 -17.46
C GLN A 104 -5.76 -1.94 -17.37
N VAL A 105 -6.24 -1.19 -16.38
CA VAL A 105 -7.67 -0.89 -16.22
C VAL A 105 -8.17 0.00 -17.35
N GLU A 106 -7.42 1.06 -17.67
CA GLU A 106 -7.75 1.97 -18.78
C GLU A 106 -7.87 1.22 -20.10
N LYS A 107 -6.92 0.33 -20.38
CA LYS A 107 -6.96 -0.52 -21.58
C LYS A 107 -8.19 -1.42 -21.61
N LEU A 108 -8.52 -2.09 -20.49
CA LEU A 108 -9.69 -2.95 -20.41
C LEU A 108 -10.98 -2.18 -20.70
N VAL A 109 -11.12 -0.99 -20.11
CA VAL A 109 -12.28 -0.10 -20.32
C VAL A 109 -12.37 0.36 -21.77
N ALA A 110 -11.25 0.74 -22.40
CA ALA A 110 -11.24 1.15 -23.80
C ALA A 110 -11.58 0.00 -24.78
N GLU A 111 -11.25 -1.24 -24.44
CA GLU A 111 -11.54 -2.42 -25.26
C GLU A 111 -12.99 -2.94 -25.12
N HIS A 112 -13.69 -2.60 -24.03
CA HIS A 112 -14.98 -3.20 -23.66
C HIS A 112 -16.08 -2.18 -23.28
N GLY A 113 -15.82 -0.88 -23.40
CA GLY A 113 -16.76 0.21 -23.13
C GLY A 113 -17.25 0.89 -24.41
#